data_AF-A0A1F8RWG4-F1
#
_entry.id   AF-A0A1F8RWG4-F1
#
_cell.length_a   1.000
_cell.length_b   1.000
_cell.length_c   1.000
_cell.angle_alpha   90.00
_cell.angle_beta   90.00
_cell.angle_gamma   90.00
#
_symmetry.space_group_name_H-M   'P 1'
#
loop_
_entity.id
_entity.type
_entity.pdbx_description
1 polymer ?
#
loop_
_entity_poly.entity_id
_entity_poly.type
_entity_poly.pdbx_seq_one_letter_code
_entity_poly.pdbx_strand_id
1 'polypeptide(L)'
;MATLQLPNRDARLAYLALQYHLARPGSELDPETKRPLEHGLAEVARALEPQLERAMATIELSDYQRQRLVSAIAGAVNELKTYPLLGGQTTVPRFHAALRRLFPEVTEEPEEAPQLAAHLVTLRRRLESAARSASAQGKSPGPGRRPWWRFWERGRG
;
A
#
# COMPACT_ATOMS: atom_id res chain seq x y z
N MET A 1 4.45 -7.22 -12.59
CA MET A 1 5.03 -6.62 -11.37
C MET A 1 5.37 -5.17 -11.67
N ALA A 2 5.33 -4.30 -10.66
CA ALA A 2 5.66 -2.89 -10.77
C ALA A 2 6.81 -2.54 -9.82
N THR A 3 7.82 -1.86 -10.36
CA THR A 3 8.95 -1.35 -9.59
C THR A 3 8.68 0.11 -9.23
N LEU A 4 8.82 0.46 -7.96
CA LEU A 4 8.61 1.80 -7.43
C LEU A 4 9.86 2.27 -6.69
N GLN A 5 10.27 3.50 -6.98
CA GLN A 5 11.28 4.21 -6.20
C GLN A 5 10.58 5.10 -5.17
N LEU A 6 10.93 4.91 -3.91
CA LEU A 6 10.38 5.62 -2.78
C LEU A 6 11.46 6.50 -2.14
N PRO A 7 11.22 7.81 -1.98
CA PRO A 7 12.01 8.62 -1.08
C PRO A 7 12.04 8.02 0.31
N ASN A 8 13.13 8.25 1.05
CA ASN A 8 13.34 7.69 2.38
C ASN A 8 12.09 7.80 3.29
N ARG A 9 11.47 8.98 3.35
CA ARG A 9 10.25 9.20 4.15
C ARG A 9 9.09 8.30 3.70
N ASP A 10 8.84 8.18 2.40
CA ASP A 10 7.81 7.30 1.84
C ASP A 10 8.13 5.82 2.07
N ALA A 11 9.40 5.43 2.04
CA ALA A 11 9.85 4.08 2.35
C ALA A 11 9.57 3.72 3.82
N ARG A 12 9.87 4.63 4.76
CA ARG A 12 9.54 4.48 6.18
C ARG A 12 8.04 4.39 6.41
N LEU A 13 7.25 5.20 5.70
CA LEU A 13 5.78 5.15 5.75
C LEU A 13 5.23 3.83 5.20
N ALA A 14 5.73 3.35 4.06
CA ALA A 14 5.36 2.05 3.52
C ALA A 14 5.69 0.93 4.51
N TYR A 15 6.88 0.95 5.10
CA TYR A 15 7.28 -0.04 6.09
C TYR A 15 6.43 0.01 7.36
N LEU A 16 6.04 1.20 7.85
CA LEU A 16 5.11 1.35 8.96
C LEU A 16 3.76 0.67 8.67
N ALA A 17 3.22 0.86 7.47
CA ALA A 17 1.99 0.19 7.03
C ALA A 17 2.17 -1.34 6.92
N LEU A 18 3.33 -1.82 6.47
CA LEU A 18 3.65 -3.25 6.48
C LEU A 18 3.66 -3.82 7.90
N GLN A 19 4.23 -3.12 8.89
CA GLN A 19 4.23 -3.60 10.27
C GLN A 19 2.82 -3.61 10.88
N TYR A 20 1.96 -2.65 10.54
CA TYR A 20 0.54 -2.71 10.88
C TYR A 20 -0.11 -3.99 10.30
N HIS A 21 0.11 -4.25 9.02
CA HIS A 21 -0.47 -5.40 8.32
C HIS A 21 -0.04 -6.73 8.95
N LEU A 22 1.27 -6.92 9.12
CA LEU A 22 1.86 -8.15 9.61
C LEU A 22 1.53 -8.43 11.08
N ALA A 23 1.07 -7.43 11.82
CA ALA A 23 0.58 -7.60 13.18
C ALA A 23 -0.85 -8.15 13.23
N ARG A 24 -1.62 -8.08 12.14
CA ARG A 24 -3.01 -8.55 12.13
C ARG A 24 -3.05 -10.09 12.03
N PRO A 25 -3.79 -10.77 12.92
CA PRO A 25 -3.97 -12.23 12.84
C PRO A 25 -4.52 -12.66 11.48
N GLY A 26 -3.93 -13.72 10.91
CA GLY A 26 -4.35 -14.27 9.63
C GLY A 26 -4.10 -13.37 8.42
N SER A 27 -3.42 -12.23 8.59
CA SER A 27 -3.10 -11.33 7.48
C SER A 27 -2.38 -12.06 6.36
N GLU A 28 -1.32 -12.80 6.68
CA GLU A 28 -0.48 -13.54 5.73
C GLU A 28 -0.92 -14.99 5.51
N LEU A 29 -2.20 -15.31 5.73
CA LEU A 29 -2.77 -16.62 5.43
C LEU A 29 -3.68 -16.55 4.21
N ASP A 30 -3.60 -17.58 3.38
CA ASP A 30 -4.54 -17.81 2.29
C ASP A 30 -5.93 -18.11 2.87
N PRO A 31 -7.00 -17.42 2.42
CA PRO A 31 -8.31 -17.55 3.01
C PRO A 31 -8.95 -18.92 2.79
N GLU A 32 -8.61 -19.63 1.71
CA GLU A 32 -9.18 -20.92 1.35
C GLU A 32 -8.42 -22.07 2.04
N THR A 33 -7.10 -22.07 1.92
CA THR A 33 -6.22 -23.17 2.39
C THR A 33 -5.71 -22.98 3.81
N LYS A 34 -5.82 -21.77 4.38
CA LYS A 34 -5.24 -21.36 5.68
C LYS A 34 -3.73 -21.52 5.77
N ARG A 35 -3.05 -21.74 4.65
CA ARG A 35 -1.59 -21.83 4.59
C ARG A 35 -0.98 -20.43 4.49
N PRO A 36 0.29 -20.25 4.89
CA PRO A 36 1.01 -19.00 4.64
C PRO A 36 0.97 -18.64 3.15
N LEU A 37 0.69 -17.36 2.85
CA LEU A 37 0.72 -16.85 1.48
C LEU A 37 2.14 -16.89 0.93
N GLU A 38 2.31 -17.58 -0.19
CA GLU A 38 3.47 -17.39 -1.05
C GLU A 38 3.37 -15.99 -1.67
N HIS A 39 4.45 -15.20 -1.60
CA HIS A 39 4.49 -13.81 -2.09
C HIS A 39 3.54 -12.81 -1.40
N GLY A 40 3.35 -12.98 -0.08
CA GLY A 40 2.66 -12.01 0.78
C GLY A 40 3.44 -10.70 1.02
N LEU A 41 2.96 -9.87 1.95
CA LEU A 41 3.60 -8.60 2.30
C LEU A 41 4.83 -8.78 3.21
N ALA A 42 4.99 -9.95 3.83
CA ALA A 42 6.19 -10.25 4.63
C ALA A 42 7.47 -10.23 3.78
N GLU A 43 7.40 -10.66 2.52
CA GLU A 43 8.51 -10.59 1.57
C GLU A 43 8.91 -9.15 1.27
N VAL A 44 7.93 -8.30 0.98
CA VAL A 44 8.14 -6.86 0.74
C VAL A 44 8.77 -6.19 1.96
N ALA A 45 8.30 -6.52 3.17
CA ALA A 45 8.86 -5.96 4.40
C ALA A 45 10.34 -6.33 4.58
N ARG A 46 10.70 -7.60 4.37
CA ARG A 46 12.10 -8.07 4.45
C ARG A 46 13.00 -7.40 3.42
N ALA A 47 12.49 -7.18 2.20
CA ALA A 47 13.25 -6.51 1.14
C ALA A 47 13.41 -5.00 1.38
N LEU A 48 12.42 -4.36 1.99
CA LEU A 48 12.41 -2.91 2.24
C LEU A 48 13.23 -2.51 3.47
N GLU A 49 13.21 -3.32 4.54
CA GLU A 49 13.88 -3.02 5.81
C GLU A 49 15.35 -2.57 5.70
N PRO A 50 16.25 -3.27 4.98
CA PRO A 50 17.64 -2.85 4.87
C PRO A 50 17.85 -1.57 4.04
N GLN A 51 16.80 -1.06 3.39
CA GLN A 51 16.85 0.15 2.57
C GLN A 51 16.36 1.40 3.32
N LEU A 52 15.89 1.28 4.56
CA LEU A 52 15.26 2.39 5.31
C LEU A 52 16.21 3.53 5.69
N GLU A 53 17.52 3.33 5.57
CA GLU A 53 18.55 4.37 5.78
C GLU A 53 19.06 4.97 4.46
N ARG A 54 18.60 4.46 3.31
CA ARG A 54 18.99 4.99 1.99
C ARG A 54 18.15 6.21 1.65
N ALA A 55 18.71 7.13 0.87
CA ALA A 55 17.97 8.28 0.36
C ALA A 55 16.76 7.85 -0.51
N MET A 56 16.92 6.78 -1.28
CA MET A 56 15.89 6.14 -2.10
C MET A 56 15.86 4.64 -1.82
N ALA A 57 14.66 4.09 -1.67
CA ALA A 57 14.41 2.65 -1.60
C ALA A 57 13.69 2.19 -2.87
N THR A 58 14.02 0.99 -3.33
CA THR A 58 13.32 0.35 -4.46
C THR A 58 12.48 -0.80 -3.92
N ILE A 59 11.20 -0.80 -4.27
CA ILE A 59 10.29 -1.91 -3.99
C ILE A 59 9.72 -2.47 -5.29
N GLU A 60 9.60 -3.79 -5.33
CA GLU A 60 8.91 -4.51 -6.39
C GLU A 60 7.63 -5.10 -5.83
N LEU A 61 6.51 -4.82 -6.49
CA LEU A 61 5.20 -5.26 -6.04
C LEU A 61 4.49 -6.01 -7.18
N SER A 62 3.97 -7.18 -6.87
CA SER A 62 2.88 -7.76 -7.67
C SER A 62 1.61 -6.90 -7.53
N ASP A 63 0.64 -7.07 -8.44
CA ASP A 63 -0.64 -6.37 -8.34
C ASP A 63 -1.37 -6.72 -7.02
N TYR A 64 -1.24 -7.99 -6.60
CA TYR A 64 -1.77 -8.49 -5.34
C TYR A 64 -1.12 -7.80 -4.13
N GLN A 65 0.21 -7.80 -4.04
CA GLN A 65 0.95 -7.13 -2.96
C GLN A 65 0.64 -5.63 -2.92
N ARG A 66 0.52 -4.97 -4.07
CA ARG A 66 0.14 -3.56 -4.13
C ARG A 66 -1.24 -3.29 -3.53
N GLN A 67 -2.25 -4.07 -3.90
CA GLN A 67 -3.62 -3.91 -3.35
C GLN A 67 -3.64 -4.14 -1.83
N ARG A 68 -2.88 -5.13 -1.37
CA ARG A 68 -2.70 -5.44 0.05
C ARG A 68 -2.00 -4.30 0.79
N LEU A 69 -0.96 -3.72 0.21
CA LEU A 69 -0.24 -2.56 0.78
C LEU A 69 -1.15 -1.34 0.85
N VAL A 70 -1.96 -1.07 -0.18
CA VAL A 70 -2.98 0.00 -0.16
C VAL A 70 -3.96 -0.19 1.00
N SER A 71 -4.41 -1.42 1.22
CA SER A 71 -5.30 -1.77 2.35
C SER A 71 -4.59 -1.62 3.70
N ALA A 72 -3.32 -2.02 3.78
CA ALA A 72 -2.48 -1.85 4.97
C ALA A 72 -2.30 -0.36 5.32
N ILE A 73 -2.06 0.49 4.32
CA ILE A 73 -1.97 1.94 4.51
C ILE A 73 -3.27 2.50 5.07
N ALA A 74 -4.44 2.05 4.58
CA ALA A 74 -5.72 2.51 5.12
C ALA A 74 -5.88 2.15 6.61
N GLY A 75 -5.45 0.95 7.01
CA GLY A 75 -5.46 0.55 8.42
C GLY A 75 -4.50 1.36 9.29
N ALA A 76 -3.27 1.58 8.81
CA ALA A 76 -2.28 2.42 9.50
C ALA A 76 -2.76 3.89 9.63
N VAL A 77 -3.43 4.44 8.62
CA VAL A 77 -4.03 5.78 8.67
C VAL A 77 -5.10 5.85 9.77
N ASN A 78 -5.95 4.83 9.90
CA ASN A 78 -6.94 4.80 10.96
C ASN A 78 -6.27 4.74 12.33
N GLU A 79 -5.25 3.90 12.49
CA GLU A 79 -4.48 3.80 13.74
C GLU A 79 -3.85 5.14 14.15
N LEU A 80 -3.24 5.85 13.20
CA LEU A 80 -2.63 7.17 13.46
C LEU A 80 -3.65 8.24 13.80
N LYS A 81 -4.86 8.21 13.22
CA LYS A 81 -5.93 9.15 13.57
C LYS A 81 -6.44 8.92 14.98
N THR A 82 -6.46 7.67 15.45
CA THR A 82 -6.88 7.33 16.81
C THR A 82 -5.77 7.48 17.85
N TYR A 83 -4.51 7.46 17.42
CA TYR A 83 -3.33 7.49 18.28
C TYR A 83 -3.32 8.63 19.33
N PRO A 84 -3.57 9.91 18.98
CA PRO A 84 -3.65 10.99 19.98
C PRO A 84 -4.85 10.85 20.91
N LEU A 85 -5.97 10.31 20.43
CA LEU A 85 -7.18 10.08 21.24
C LEU A 85 -6.95 9.03 22.33
N LEU A 86 -5.96 8.16 22.14
CA LEU A 86 -5.55 7.12 23.07
C LEU A 86 -4.30 7.51 23.88
N GLY A 87 -3.89 8.78 23.87
CA GLY A 87 -2.71 9.25 24.61
C GLY A 87 -1.40 8.63 24.12
N GLY A 88 -1.25 8.45 22.81
CA GLY A 88 -0.05 7.85 22.21
C GLY A 88 0.04 6.33 22.37
N GLN A 89 -1.09 5.66 22.57
CA GLN A 89 -1.18 4.21 22.64
C GLN A 89 -1.85 3.61 21.39
N THR A 90 -1.55 2.35 21.12
CA THR A 90 -2.13 1.55 20.02
C THR A 90 -2.26 0.11 20.46
N THR A 91 -3.28 -0.58 19.94
CA THR A 91 -3.51 -2.01 20.20
C THR A 91 -2.66 -2.92 19.32
N VAL A 92 -1.79 -2.35 18.47
CA VAL A 92 -0.98 -3.06 17.49
C VAL A 92 0.51 -2.96 17.87
N PRO A 93 1.07 -3.89 18.66
CA PRO A 93 2.40 -3.71 19.27
C PRO A 93 3.53 -3.52 18.25
N ARG A 94 3.53 -4.29 17.15
CA ARG A 94 4.56 -4.16 16.10
C ARG A 94 4.47 -2.83 15.36
N PHE A 95 3.26 -2.28 15.20
CA PHE A 95 3.07 -0.96 14.63
C PHE A 95 3.62 0.12 15.57
N HIS A 96 3.34 0.04 16.87
CA HIS A 96 3.88 0.97 17.86
C HIS A 96 5.41 0.97 17.88
N ALA A 97 6.03 -0.22 17.90
CA ALA A 97 7.47 -0.37 17.90
C ALA A 97 8.09 0.23 16.62
N ALA A 98 7.46 0.03 15.46
CA ALA A 98 7.89 0.64 14.21
C ALA A 98 7.72 2.15 14.20
N LEU A 99 6.61 2.68 14.75
CA LEU A 99 6.35 4.11 14.86
C LEU A 99 7.43 4.80 15.70
N ARG A 100 7.72 4.27 16.90
CA ARG A 100 8.78 4.76 17.78
C ARG A 100 10.17 4.77 17.12
N ARG A 101 10.47 3.75 16.31
CA ARG A 101 11.76 3.62 15.64
C ARG A 101 11.92 4.57 14.45
N LEU A 102 10.84 4.79 13.70
CA LEU A 102 10.90 5.45 12.39
C LEU A 102 10.47 6.92 12.42
N PHE A 103 9.61 7.28 13.37
CA PHE A 103 9.02 8.59 13.55
C PHE A 103 8.94 8.90 15.05
N PRO A 104 10.09 8.94 15.76
CA PRO A 104 10.12 9.19 17.20
C PRO A 104 9.38 10.47 17.60
N GLU A 105 9.40 11.49 16.74
CA GLU A 105 8.70 12.76 16.94
C GLU A 105 7.19 12.59 17.18
N VAL A 106 6.55 11.63 16.50
CA VAL A 106 5.11 11.35 16.67
C VAL A 106 4.83 10.66 18.00
N THR A 107 5.82 9.98 18.57
CA THR A 107 5.68 9.30 19.86
C THR A 107 5.99 10.20 21.04
N GLU A 108 6.77 11.26 20.81
CA GLU A 108 6.99 12.35 21.74
C GLU A 108 5.81 13.34 21.74
N GLU A 109 5.26 13.62 20.55
CA GLU A 109 4.12 14.52 20.33
C GLU A 109 3.00 13.78 19.55
N PRO A 110 2.11 13.05 20.23
CA PRO A 110 1.04 12.28 19.59
C PRO A 110 0.10 13.09 18.68
N GLU A 111 -0.01 14.39 18.91
CA GLU A 111 -0.77 15.35 18.12
C GLU A 111 -0.27 15.48 16.66
N GLU A 112 0.96 15.07 16.37
CA GLU A 112 1.54 15.05 15.02
C GLU A 112 1.11 13.82 14.19
N ALA A 113 0.53 12.79 14.82
CA ALA A 113 0.12 11.57 14.13
C ALA A 113 -0.86 11.79 12.94
N PRO A 114 -1.83 12.73 13.00
CA PRO A 114 -2.68 13.07 11.86
C PRO A 114 -1.89 13.61 10.65
N GLN A 115 -0.78 14.32 10.87
CA GLN A 115 0.07 14.79 9.80
C GLN A 115 0.77 13.61 9.11
N LEU A 116 1.27 12.64 9.89
CA LEU A 116 1.83 11.39 9.36
C LEU A 116 0.77 10.59 8.57
N ALA A 117 -0.47 10.57 9.05
CA ALA A 117 -1.60 9.95 8.36
C ALA A 117 -1.89 10.61 6.99
N ALA A 118 -1.77 11.94 6.89
CA ALA A 118 -1.93 12.66 5.63
C ALA A 118 -0.83 12.30 4.61
N HIS A 119 0.41 12.12 5.07
CA HIS A 119 1.50 11.63 4.21
C HIS A 119 1.23 10.21 3.69
N LEU A 120 0.72 9.31 4.55
CA LEU A 120 0.31 7.96 4.13
C LEU A 120 -0.81 7.98 3.07
N VAL A 121 -1.80 8.88 3.21
CA VAL A 121 -2.85 9.05 2.19
C VAL A 121 -2.25 9.48 0.85
N THR A 122 -1.24 10.34 0.87
CA THR A 122 -0.52 10.77 -0.34
C THR A 122 0.23 9.61 -0.98
N LEU A 123 0.97 8.82 -0.19
CA LEU A 123 1.65 7.61 -0.65
C LEU A 123 0.65 6.62 -1.28
N ARG A 124 -0.49 6.38 -0.63
CA ARG A 124 -1.56 5.51 -1.16
C ARG A 124 -2.02 5.95 -2.54
N ARG A 125 -2.32 7.24 -2.73
CA ARG A 125 -2.75 7.79 -4.02
C ARG A 125 -1.70 7.61 -5.11
N ARG A 126 -0.41 7.73 -4.77
CA ARG A 126 0.70 7.47 -5.69
C ARG A 126 0.75 6.01 -6.11
N LEU A 127 0.62 5.08 -5.17
CA LEU A 127 0.58 3.63 -5.45
C LEU A 127 -0.61 3.24 -6.34
N GLU A 128 -1.80 3.78 -6.07
CA GLU A 128 -3.00 3.57 -6.88
C GLU A 128 -2.85 4.16 -8.29
N SER A 129 -2.15 5.29 -8.43
CA SER A 129 -1.94 5.94 -9.73
C SER A 129 -0.88 5.23 -10.58
N ALA A 130 0.21 4.75 -9.97
CA ALA A 130 1.21 3.93 -10.66
C ALA A 130 0.60 2.68 -11.29
N ALA A 131 -0.40 2.07 -10.63
CA ALA A 131 -1.16 0.95 -11.17
C ALA A 131 -1.89 1.30 -12.47
N ARG A 132 -2.59 2.43 -12.49
CA ARG A 132 -3.35 2.90 -13.66
C ARG A 132 -2.44 3.19 -14.85
N SER A 133 -1.28 3.81 -14.59
CA SER A 133 -0.29 4.09 -15.63
C SER A 133 0.31 2.80 -16.22
N ALA A 134 0.62 1.81 -15.40
CA ALA A 134 1.11 0.51 -15.87
C ALA A 134 0.03 -0.25 -16.68
N SER A 135 -1.22 -0.26 -16.22
CA SER A 135 -2.34 -0.87 -16.95
C SER A 135 -2.69 -0.15 -18.26
N ALA A 136 -2.48 1.17 -18.34
CA ALA A 136 -2.73 1.96 -19.55
C ALA A 136 -1.65 1.73 -20.61
N GLN A 137 -0.38 1.60 -20.21
CA GLN A 137 0.73 1.31 -21.14
C GLN A 137 0.70 -0.13 -21.67
N GLY A 138 0.14 -1.09 -20.91
CA GLY A 138 -0.09 -2.46 -21.38
C GLY A 138 -1.26 -2.62 -22.36
N LYS A 139 -2.13 -1.61 -22.50
CA LYS A 139 -3.16 -1.54 -23.53
C LYS A 139 -2.62 -0.82 -24.77
N SER A 140 -1.86 -1.52 -25.60
CA SER A 140 -1.81 -1.15 -27.02
C SER A 140 -3.24 -1.17 -27.58
N PRO A 141 -3.69 -0.15 -28.33
CA PRO A 141 -4.96 -0.24 -29.02
C PRO A 141 -4.84 -1.32 -30.10
N GLY A 142 -5.28 -2.54 -29.78
CA GLY A 142 -5.49 -3.58 -30.78
C GLY A 142 -6.43 -3.04 -31.88
N PRO A 143 -6.23 -3.43 -33.15
CA PRO A 143 -6.98 -2.87 -34.27
C PRO A 143 -8.48 -3.05 -34.04
N GLY A 144 -9.21 -1.94 -34.20
CA GLY A 144 -10.58 -1.76 -33.76
C GLY A 144 -11.52 -2.90 -34.14
N ARG A 145 -11.99 -3.64 -33.12
CA ARG A 145 -13.19 -4.46 -33.26
C ARG A 145 -14.39 -3.53 -33.31
N ARG A 146 -14.96 -3.40 -34.51
CA ARG A 146 -16.21 -2.67 -34.75
C ARG A 146 -17.32 -3.21 -33.84
N PRO A 147 -18.15 -2.35 -33.24
CA PRO A 147 -19.28 -2.80 -32.42
C PRO A 147 -20.28 -3.59 -33.27
N TRP A 148 -20.62 -4.79 -32.80
CA TRP A 148 -21.56 -5.74 -33.40
C TRP A 148 -23.02 -5.25 -33.42
N TRP A 149 -23.31 -4.07 -32.85
CA TRP A 149 -24.64 -3.48 -32.74
C TRP A 149 -25.13 -2.74 -34.00
N ARG A 150 -24.32 -2.59 -35.06
CA ARG A 150 -24.71 -1.88 -36.30
C ARG A 150 -25.44 -2.75 -37.35
N PHE A 151 -25.96 -3.91 -36.97
CA PHE A 151 -26.60 -4.85 -37.92
C PHE A 151 -28.07 -4.54 -38.28
N TRP A 152 -28.71 -3.54 -37.65
CA TRP A 152 -30.16 -3.26 -37.82
C TRP A 152 -30.50 -2.03 -38.66
N GLU A 153 -29.53 -1.32 -39.24
CA GLU A 153 -29.77 -0.08 -40.03
C GLU A 153 -29.93 -0.30 -41.55
N ARG A 154 -30.25 -1.51 -42.01
CA ARG A 154 -30.52 -1.73 -43.44
C ARG A 154 -31.80 -2.52 -43.65
N GLY A 155 -32.92 -1.79 -43.62
CA GLY A 155 -34.26 -2.34 -43.84
C GLY A 155 -35.36 -1.28 -43.78
N ARG A 156 -35.18 -0.13 -44.46
CA ARG A 156 -36.27 0.74 -44.91
C ARG A 156 -35.73 1.68 -46.00
N GLY A 157 -35.87 1.23 -47.24
CA GLY A 157 -35.61 1.94 -48.48
C GLY A 157 -36.26 1.15 -49.59
#